data_AF-A0ABD0USE1-F1
#
_entry.id   AF-A0ABD0USE1-F1
#
_cell.length_a   1.000
_cell.length_b   1.000
_cell.length_c   1.000
_cell.angle_alpha   90.00
_cell.angle_beta   90.00
_cell.angle_gamma   90.00
#
_symmetry.space_group_name_H-M   'P 1'
#
loop_
_entity.id
_entity.type
_entity.pdbx_description
1 polymer ?
#
loop_
_entity_poly.entity_id
_entity_poly.type
_entity_poly.pdbx_seq_one_letter_code
_entity_poly.pdbx_strand_id
1 'polypeptide(L)'
;MVTLYQDAHVKEMDRQAIQLEEGRVFHQGTCWEDMCHAILEAHRLIYIVGWSIYDKVRLVREQTRLLPAGGKLTLGELLKYKSEEGVRVCLLVWDDRTSHDKFLIRTEGVMQTHDEDTRRFFKHSSVICVLSPRYPSNKLSIFKQQVVGTIFSHHQKCLLVDTHASPNMRKITAFIGGLDLCKGRYDTPEHRLFKDLQTAFLDDFHNPAIPTGTRGPRQPWHDLHCKIEGPAAYDVLKNFEQRWHTANKLWLFQNKKWKSYWKDDSLIKLERISWILSPSTVPDDDPSLWVSSENDSESWDVQIFRSIDSGSVADFPKHAHYEESQHLIFRKNVAIDKSIHTAYVRVIRSAEHFIYIENQYFIGSSYDWPDYKSPGADNLIPMELALKIASKIRAGEQFAVYVVIPMWPEGEKDSGFIKEILYWQGQTMKMMYNIVGQELKFMKLQKAHPQDYLNFYCLGKREKIPNQQPQAMSQRSAKNKADAAIIDQKPAA
;
A
#
# COMPACT_ATOMS: atom_id res chain seq x y z
N MET A 1 -18.68 -6.51 0.62
CA MET A 1 -18.76 -5.02 0.56
C MET A 1 -17.37 -4.43 0.57
N VAL A 2 -17.12 -3.42 -0.26
CA VAL A 2 -15.86 -2.67 -0.28
C VAL A 2 -16.14 -1.19 -0.02
N THR A 3 -15.38 -0.57 0.88
CA THR A 3 -15.34 0.89 1.02
C THR A 3 -14.02 1.38 0.43
N LEU A 4 -14.10 2.27 -0.56
CA LEU A 4 -12.92 2.88 -1.19
C LEU A 4 -12.56 4.18 -0.47
N TYR A 5 -11.28 4.39 -0.24
CA TYR A 5 -10.76 5.57 0.42
C TYR A 5 -9.82 6.35 -0.50
N GLN A 6 -10.11 7.65 -0.63
CA GLN A 6 -9.19 8.66 -1.15
C GLN A 6 -8.43 9.26 0.03
N ASP A 7 -7.10 9.16 0.02
CA ASP A 7 -6.19 9.62 1.07
C ASP A 7 -6.43 8.99 2.45
N ALA A 8 -5.67 9.44 3.44
CA ALA A 8 -5.83 8.99 4.82
C ALA A 8 -7.10 9.56 5.47
N HIS A 9 -7.57 10.72 5.01
CA HIS A 9 -8.72 11.40 5.59
C HIS A 9 -9.39 12.36 4.60
N VAL A 10 -10.71 12.36 4.54
CA VAL A 10 -11.48 13.34 3.76
C VAL A 10 -12.42 14.08 4.71
N LYS A 11 -12.28 15.40 4.80
CA LYS A 11 -13.27 16.24 5.47
C LYS A 11 -14.50 16.41 4.59
N GLU A 12 -15.64 16.74 5.18
CA GLU A 12 -16.75 17.32 4.42
C GLU A 12 -16.21 18.50 3.60
N MET A 13 -16.10 18.27 2.29
CA MET A 13 -15.69 19.29 1.34
C MET A 13 -16.94 19.78 0.64
N ASP A 14 -17.01 21.08 0.35
CA ASP A 14 -17.97 21.66 -0.60
C ASP A 14 -17.67 21.14 -2.01
N ARG A 15 -17.91 19.84 -2.25
CA ARG A 15 -17.86 19.21 -3.56
C ARG A 15 -19.29 19.09 -4.08
N GLN A 16 -19.47 19.31 -5.38
CA GLN A 16 -20.73 18.96 -6.05
C GLN A 16 -21.06 17.49 -5.74
N ALA A 17 -22.30 17.24 -5.32
CA ALA A 17 -22.80 15.89 -5.09
C ALA A 17 -22.66 15.07 -6.37
N ILE A 18 -21.89 13.98 -6.30
CA ILE A 18 -21.81 13.01 -7.39
C ILE A 18 -22.98 12.06 -7.22
N GLN A 19 -23.96 12.17 -8.12
CA GLN A 19 -25.11 11.28 -8.16
C GLN A 19 -24.69 9.92 -8.70
N LEU A 20 -25.12 8.88 -8.00
CA LEU A 20 -24.99 7.48 -8.39
C LEU A 20 -26.35 6.98 -8.89
N GLU A 21 -26.38 5.71 -9.29
CA GLU A 21 -27.63 5.02 -9.64
C GLU A 21 -28.63 5.05 -8.45
N GLU A 22 -29.91 4.85 -8.77
CA GLU A 22 -30.99 4.82 -7.77
C GLU A 22 -31.12 6.12 -6.92
N GLY A 23 -30.57 7.24 -7.39
CA GLY A 23 -30.63 8.53 -6.70
C GLY A 23 -29.73 8.62 -5.46
N ARG A 24 -28.78 7.68 -5.31
CA ARG A 24 -27.77 7.71 -4.25
C ARG A 24 -26.76 8.83 -4.50
N VAL A 25 -26.11 9.28 -3.44
CA VAL A 25 -25.00 10.25 -3.52
C VAL A 25 -23.72 9.56 -3.08
N PHE A 26 -22.65 9.74 -3.84
CA PHE A 26 -21.34 9.25 -3.45
C PHE A 26 -20.82 10.00 -2.23
N HIS A 27 -20.47 9.26 -1.19
CA HIS A 27 -19.88 9.79 0.03
C HIS A 27 -18.41 9.35 0.13
N GLN A 28 -17.53 10.31 0.41
CA GLN A 28 -16.11 10.06 0.63
C GLN A 28 -15.90 9.41 2.00
N GLY A 29 -15.04 8.39 2.05
CA GLY A 29 -14.69 7.72 3.30
C GLY A 29 -13.55 8.40 4.07
N THR A 30 -13.47 8.13 5.37
CA THR A 30 -12.45 8.67 6.27
C THR A 30 -11.48 7.57 6.74
N CYS A 31 -10.55 7.14 5.86
CA CYS A 31 -9.73 5.93 6.03
C CYS A 31 -9.16 5.71 7.44
N TRP A 32 -8.30 6.62 7.92
CA TRP A 32 -7.64 6.46 9.22
C TRP A 32 -8.60 6.67 10.41
N GLU A 33 -9.69 7.41 10.24
CA GLU A 33 -10.73 7.53 11.26
C GLU A 33 -11.54 6.23 11.34
N ASP A 34 -11.87 5.59 10.23
CA ASP A 34 -12.49 4.27 10.20
C ASP A 34 -11.58 3.19 10.80
N MET A 35 -10.29 3.21 10.48
CA MET A 35 -9.30 2.32 11.12
C MET A 35 -9.22 2.55 12.64
N CYS A 36 -9.24 3.81 13.09
CA CYS A 36 -9.21 4.15 14.51
C CYS A 36 -10.43 3.60 15.25
N HIS A 37 -11.62 3.82 14.69
CA HIS A 37 -12.86 3.26 15.23
C HIS A 37 -12.84 1.74 15.25
N ALA A 38 -12.42 1.10 14.16
CA ALA A 38 -12.38 -0.35 14.07
C ALA A 38 -11.38 -0.98 15.08
N ILE A 39 -10.24 -0.31 15.35
CA ILE A 39 -9.30 -0.72 16.41
C ILE A 39 -9.92 -0.57 17.79
N LEU A 40 -10.61 0.55 18.05
CA LEU A 40 -11.25 0.83 19.34
C LEU A 40 -12.38 -0.16 19.64
N GLU A 41 -13.14 -0.54 18.62
CA GLU A 41 -14.25 -1.49 18.70
C GLU A 41 -13.79 -2.96 18.71
N ALA A 42 -12.52 -3.26 18.41
CA ALA A 42 -12.01 -4.62 18.37
C ALA A 42 -12.07 -5.28 19.76
N HIS A 43 -12.51 -6.54 19.82
CA HIS A 43 -12.67 -7.29 21.06
C HIS A 43 -11.70 -8.48 21.17
N ARG A 44 -11.15 -8.97 20.06
CA ARG A 44 -10.37 -10.22 20.05
C ARG A 44 -9.04 -10.09 19.36
N LEU A 45 -8.96 -9.49 18.17
CA LEU A 45 -7.73 -9.39 17.42
C LEU A 45 -7.54 -8.06 16.73
N ILE A 46 -6.29 -7.62 16.70
CA ILE A 46 -5.78 -6.53 15.87
C ILE A 46 -4.48 -7.02 15.25
N TYR A 47 -4.48 -7.35 13.96
CA TYR A 47 -3.29 -7.77 13.22
C TYR A 47 -2.89 -6.70 12.22
N ILE A 48 -1.62 -6.30 12.23
CA ILE A 48 -1.13 -5.24 11.38
C ILE A 48 0.09 -5.72 10.60
N VAL A 49 0.09 -5.43 9.30
CA VAL A 49 1.26 -5.54 8.43
C VAL A 49 1.62 -4.15 7.94
N GLY A 50 2.91 -3.82 8.02
CA GLY A 50 3.43 -2.62 7.37
C GLY A 50 4.80 -2.86 6.76
N TRP A 51 5.08 -2.15 5.67
CA TRP A 51 6.44 -1.89 5.25
C TRP A 51 7.15 -1.01 6.29
N SER A 52 6.40 -0.05 6.86
CA SER A 52 6.83 0.73 8.01
C SER A 52 5.62 0.98 8.91
N ILE A 53 5.82 0.88 10.22
CA ILE A 53 4.85 1.28 11.23
C ILE A 53 5.55 2.31 12.11
N TYR A 54 4.84 3.37 12.50
CA TYR A 54 5.37 4.38 13.40
C TYR A 54 4.46 4.55 14.62
N ASP A 55 4.96 4.18 15.80
CA ASP A 55 4.22 4.15 17.06
C ASP A 55 3.67 5.54 17.47
N LYS A 56 4.28 6.63 17.00
CA LYS A 56 3.89 7.99 17.39
C LYS A 56 2.85 8.64 16.49
N VAL A 57 2.49 8.01 15.38
CA VAL A 57 1.50 8.60 14.46
C VAL A 57 0.12 8.65 15.13
N ARG A 58 -0.65 9.71 14.90
CA ARG A 58 -2.07 9.78 15.29
C ARG A 58 -2.93 9.52 14.07
N LEU A 59 -3.87 8.58 14.21
CA LEU A 59 -4.80 8.19 13.14
C LEU A 59 -5.81 9.30 12.85
N VAL A 60 -6.33 9.95 13.90
CA VAL A 60 -7.32 11.03 13.77
C VAL A 60 -6.70 12.33 14.23
N ARG A 61 -6.64 13.30 13.32
CA ARG A 61 -6.14 14.66 13.59
C ARG A 61 -7.20 15.71 13.40
N GLU A 62 -8.11 15.45 12.47
CA GLU A 62 -9.20 16.34 12.12
C GLU A 62 -10.50 15.55 12.16
N GLN A 63 -11.03 15.39 13.37
CA GLN A 63 -12.15 14.52 13.69
C GLN A 63 -13.45 14.92 12.95
N THR A 64 -14.14 13.96 12.34
CA THR A 64 -15.47 14.16 11.71
C THR A 64 -16.62 13.60 12.54
N ARG A 65 -16.35 12.60 13.39
CA ARG A 65 -17.34 12.02 14.32
C ARG A 65 -16.76 11.79 15.71
N LEU A 66 -17.60 11.58 16.72
CA LEU A 66 -17.14 11.42 18.11
C LEU A 66 -16.19 10.21 18.27
N LEU A 67 -14.98 10.45 18.79
CA LEU A 67 -14.02 9.40 19.07
C LEU A 67 -14.29 8.72 20.42
N PRO A 68 -14.30 7.38 20.48
CA PRO A 68 -14.32 6.65 21.74
C PRO A 68 -13.09 6.94 22.61
N ALA A 69 -13.13 6.49 23.88
CA ALA A 69 -11.99 6.57 24.78
C ALA A 69 -10.76 5.90 24.16
N GLY A 70 -9.62 6.57 24.18
CA GLY A 70 -8.39 6.11 23.51
C GLY A 70 -8.20 6.61 22.07
N GLY A 71 -9.22 7.19 21.41
CA GLY A 71 -9.09 7.62 20.00
C GLY A 71 -8.16 8.80 19.74
N LYS A 72 -7.71 9.51 20.79
CA LYS A 72 -6.70 10.59 20.69
C LYS A 72 -5.27 10.10 20.96
N LEU A 73 -5.10 8.83 21.31
CA LEU A 73 -3.78 8.24 21.54
C LEU A 73 -2.98 8.17 20.24
N THR A 74 -1.66 8.08 20.37
CA THR A 74 -0.84 7.65 19.23
C THR A 74 -1.13 6.19 18.92
N LEU A 75 -0.81 5.73 17.71
CA LEU A 75 -1.02 4.36 17.28
C LEU A 75 -0.42 3.36 18.28
N GLY A 76 0.82 3.60 18.73
CA GLY A 76 1.50 2.75 19.69
C GLY A 76 0.77 2.64 21.02
N GLU A 77 0.34 3.77 21.59
CA GLU A 77 -0.39 3.79 22.85
C GLU A 77 -1.81 3.22 22.70
N LEU A 78 -2.48 3.43 21.56
CA LEU A 78 -3.77 2.83 21.24
C LEU A 78 -3.67 1.29 21.19
N LEU A 79 -2.61 0.75 20.57
CA LEU A 79 -2.40 -0.69 20.48
C LEU A 79 -2.05 -1.31 21.84
N LYS A 80 -1.27 -0.62 22.68
CA LYS A 80 -1.04 -1.03 24.08
C LYS A 80 -2.34 -1.03 24.86
N TYR A 81 -3.09 0.06 24.78
CA TYR A 81 -4.40 0.23 25.42
C TYR A 81 -5.34 -0.94 25.10
N LYS A 82 -5.50 -1.30 23.81
CA LYS A 82 -6.32 -2.46 23.43
C LYS A 82 -5.73 -3.80 23.88
N SER A 83 -4.41 -3.94 23.89
CA SER A 83 -3.76 -5.17 24.39
C SER A 83 -3.97 -5.39 25.90
N GLU A 84 -4.08 -4.30 26.68
CA GLU A 84 -4.34 -4.34 28.12
C GLU A 84 -5.81 -4.70 28.43
N GLU A 85 -6.74 -4.41 27.52
CA GLU A 85 -8.12 -4.90 27.56
C GLU A 85 -8.23 -6.40 27.19
N GLY A 86 -7.12 -7.05 26.84
CA GLY A 86 -7.07 -8.47 26.49
C GLY A 86 -7.23 -8.77 25.00
N VAL A 87 -7.24 -7.75 24.13
CA VAL A 87 -7.24 -7.94 22.68
C VAL A 87 -5.87 -8.46 22.23
N ARG A 88 -5.84 -9.49 21.37
CA ARG A 88 -4.58 -10.00 20.82
C ARG A 88 -4.07 -9.05 19.73
N VAL A 89 -2.95 -8.40 20.00
CA VAL A 89 -2.34 -7.46 19.03
C VAL A 89 -1.03 -8.04 18.48
N CYS A 90 -0.99 -8.26 17.17
CA CYS A 90 0.18 -8.82 16.46
C CYS A 90 0.61 -7.92 15.30
N LEU A 91 1.87 -7.51 15.29
CA LEU A 91 2.46 -6.65 14.25
C LEU A 91 3.51 -7.43 13.47
N LEU A 92 3.38 -7.41 12.15
CA LEU A 92 4.34 -7.96 11.20
C LEU A 92 4.97 -6.80 10.40
N VAL A 93 6.11 -6.32 10.86
CA VAL A 93 6.81 -5.17 10.27
C VAL A 93 7.97 -5.66 9.42
N TRP A 94 8.21 -5.07 8.25
CA TRP A 94 9.41 -5.37 7.49
C TRP A 94 10.68 -5.00 8.30
N ASP A 95 11.67 -5.90 8.29
CA ASP A 95 12.98 -5.71 8.90
C ASP A 95 13.93 -5.08 7.85
N ASP A 96 14.19 -3.78 7.96
CA ASP A 96 15.23 -3.13 7.17
C ASP A 96 16.58 -3.49 7.78
N ARG A 97 17.26 -4.46 7.18
CA ARG A 97 18.57 -4.93 7.63
C ARG A 97 19.67 -3.87 7.61
N THR A 98 19.45 -2.73 6.96
CA THR A 98 20.39 -1.60 6.99
C THR A 98 20.14 -0.66 8.17
N SER A 99 18.99 -0.78 8.84
CA SER A 99 18.73 -0.13 10.12
C SER A 99 19.45 -0.91 11.22
N HIS A 100 20.39 -0.27 11.90
CA HIS A 100 21.11 -0.89 13.02
C HIS A 100 21.21 0.10 14.17
N ASP A 101 20.81 -0.37 15.36
CA ASP A 101 21.15 0.25 16.63
C ASP A 101 22.10 -0.70 17.37
N LYS A 102 23.38 -0.69 16.96
CA LYS A 102 24.45 -1.40 17.66
C LYS A 102 25.38 -0.39 18.31
N PHE A 103 25.51 -0.48 19.63
CA PHE A 103 26.51 0.26 20.42
C PHE A 103 26.50 1.78 20.17
N LEU A 104 25.39 2.46 20.52
CA LEU A 104 25.27 3.93 20.55
C LEU A 104 25.38 4.64 19.18
N ILE A 105 25.46 3.89 18.08
CA ILE A 105 25.41 4.42 16.71
C ILE A 105 24.04 4.04 16.14
N ARG A 106 23.16 5.03 15.99
CA ARG A 106 21.90 4.90 15.27
C ARG A 106 22.16 5.20 13.80
N THR A 107 22.05 4.18 12.94
CA THR A 107 21.90 4.42 11.51
C THR A 107 20.43 4.31 11.18
N GLU A 108 19.80 5.43 10.80
CA GLU A 108 18.53 5.37 10.08
C GLU A 108 18.76 4.48 8.85
N GLY A 109 17.94 3.44 8.68
CA GLY A 109 18.05 2.53 7.55
C GLY A 109 18.02 3.29 6.24
N VAL A 110 18.63 2.74 5.19
CA VAL A 110 18.70 3.36 3.85
C VAL A 110 17.30 3.70 3.32
N MET A 111 16.27 3.02 3.84
CA MET A 111 14.88 3.15 3.44
C MET A 111 14.01 3.95 4.42
N GLN A 112 14.59 4.62 5.42
CA GLN A 112 13.88 5.49 6.40
C GLN A 112 12.70 4.81 7.12
N THR A 113 12.81 3.51 7.43
CA THR A 113 11.83 2.78 8.24
C THR A 113 12.02 3.02 9.74
N HIS A 114 10.96 2.79 10.52
CA HIS A 114 10.96 2.92 11.99
C HIS A 114 10.74 1.56 12.67
N ASP A 115 11.20 0.48 12.04
CA ASP A 115 10.94 -0.91 12.39
C ASP A 115 11.56 -1.29 13.74
N GLU A 116 12.85 -1.03 13.96
CA GLU A 116 13.51 -1.33 15.23
C GLU A 116 13.01 -0.46 16.40
N ASP A 117 12.70 0.81 16.14
CA ASP A 117 12.13 1.72 17.14
C ASP A 117 10.73 1.26 17.57
N THR A 118 9.89 0.87 16.60
CA THR A 118 8.57 0.31 16.86
C THR A 118 8.66 -0.99 17.65
N ARG A 119 9.58 -1.89 17.30
CA ARG A 119 9.81 -3.12 18.08
C ARG A 119 10.24 -2.79 19.51
N ARG A 120 11.15 -1.83 19.70
CA ARG A 120 11.62 -1.41 21.03
C ARG A 120 10.47 -0.85 21.87
N PHE A 121 9.58 -0.06 21.26
CA PHE A 121 8.42 0.52 21.92
C PHE A 121 7.46 -0.53 22.51
N PHE A 122 7.27 -1.67 21.82
CA PHE A 122 6.37 -2.75 22.26
C PHE A 122 7.03 -3.83 23.12
N LYS A 123 8.36 -3.84 23.27
CA LYS A 123 9.15 -4.92 23.91
C LYS A 123 8.65 -5.34 25.32
N HIS A 124 8.05 -4.42 26.06
CA HIS A 124 7.57 -4.63 27.43
C HIS A 124 6.04 -4.51 27.56
N SER A 125 5.33 -4.74 26.45
CA SER A 125 3.86 -4.76 26.40
C SER A 125 3.34 -6.14 25.97
N SER A 126 2.02 -6.32 26.04
CA SER A 126 1.34 -7.51 25.52
C SER A 126 1.24 -7.54 23.99
N VAL A 127 1.64 -6.47 23.31
CA VAL A 127 1.69 -6.38 21.85
C VAL A 127 2.85 -7.23 21.32
N ILE A 128 2.56 -8.14 20.39
CA ILE A 128 3.55 -9.03 19.79
C ILE A 128 4.05 -8.40 18.49
N CYS A 129 5.23 -7.79 18.52
CA CYS A 129 5.85 -7.20 17.33
C CYS A 129 6.97 -8.10 16.78
N VAL A 130 6.77 -8.60 15.56
CA VAL A 130 7.72 -9.46 14.84
C VAL A 130 8.29 -8.67 13.66
N LEU A 131 9.63 -8.56 13.63
CA LEU A 131 10.35 -8.08 12.47
C LEU A 131 10.50 -9.21 11.45
N SER A 132 10.01 -8.96 10.25
CA SER A 132 9.91 -9.91 9.15
C SER A 132 10.89 -9.51 8.05
N PRO A 133 12.14 -9.97 8.10
CA PRO A 133 13.07 -9.81 6.99
C PRO A 133 12.57 -10.50 5.74
N ARG A 134 12.94 -9.94 4.59
CA ARG A 134 12.72 -10.63 3.32
C ARG A 134 13.80 -11.69 3.14
N TYR A 135 13.47 -12.94 3.45
CA TYR A 135 14.35 -14.04 3.09
C TYR A 135 14.01 -14.56 1.69
N PRO A 136 14.98 -14.53 0.76
CA PRO A 136 14.91 -15.36 -0.44
C PRO A 136 14.80 -16.82 -0.01
N SER A 137 14.12 -17.63 -0.82
CA SER A 137 14.13 -19.08 -0.62
C SER A 137 15.55 -19.61 -0.40
N ASN A 138 15.73 -20.49 0.59
CA ASN A 138 17.01 -21.15 0.90
C ASN A 138 17.60 -21.94 -0.29
N LYS A 139 16.82 -22.11 -1.37
CA LYS A 139 17.21 -22.75 -2.62
C LYS A 139 17.92 -21.80 -3.62
N LEU A 140 18.02 -20.50 -3.32
CA LEU A 140 18.79 -19.53 -4.11
C LEU A 140 20.28 -19.54 -3.69
N SER A 141 21.20 -19.15 -4.59
CA SER A 141 22.62 -19.04 -4.24
C SER A 141 22.87 -17.99 -3.16
N ILE A 142 23.89 -18.19 -2.32
CA ILE A 142 24.22 -17.31 -1.17
C ILE A 142 24.31 -15.83 -1.59
N PHE A 143 24.95 -15.54 -2.73
CA PHE A 143 25.04 -14.18 -3.29
C PHE A 143 23.65 -13.59 -3.58
N LYS A 144 22.75 -14.36 -4.20
CA LYS A 144 21.37 -13.92 -4.43
C LYS A 144 20.57 -13.84 -3.14
N GLN A 145 20.93 -14.65 -2.14
CA GLN A 145 20.28 -14.60 -0.85
C GLN A 145 20.56 -13.27 -0.14
N GLN A 146 21.81 -12.81 -0.26
CA GLN A 146 22.27 -11.53 0.28
C GLN A 146 21.67 -10.34 -0.48
N VAL A 147 21.63 -10.39 -1.80
CA VAL A 147 20.98 -9.35 -2.63
C VAL A 147 19.49 -9.24 -2.32
N VAL A 148 18.75 -10.35 -2.28
CA VAL A 148 17.30 -10.29 -2.03
C VAL A 148 16.97 -9.85 -0.61
N GLY A 149 17.77 -10.27 0.38
CA GLY A 149 17.58 -9.86 1.77
C GLY A 149 18.02 -8.45 2.11
N THR A 150 18.64 -7.73 1.17
CA THR A 150 19.09 -6.34 1.33
C THR A 150 18.32 -5.37 0.41
N ILE A 151 17.76 -5.85 -0.72
CA ILE A 151 17.15 -4.97 -1.76
C ILE A 151 15.63 -5.12 -1.87
N PHE A 152 15.04 -6.29 -1.54
CA PHE A 152 13.59 -6.48 -1.58
C PHE A 152 12.97 -6.34 -0.18
N SER A 153 11.76 -5.78 -0.13
CA SER A 153 11.01 -5.56 1.10
C SER A 153 9.74 -6.40 1.16
N HIS A 154 9.17 -6.53 2.37
CA HIS A 154 7.75 -6.85 2.51
C HIS A 154 6.97 -5.54 2.40
N HIS A 155 6.23 -5.35 1.30
CA HIS A 155 5.58 -4.08 1.00
C HIS A 155 4.07 -4.03 1.26
N GLN A 156 3.47 -5.15 1.71
CA GLN A 156 2.05 -5.23 2.03
C GLN A 156 1.71 -4.30 3.22
N LYS A 157 0.64 -3.52 3.09
CA LYS A 157 0.05 -2.75 4.19
C LYS A 157 -1.34 -3.29 4.49
N CYS A 158 -1.58 -3.68 5.73
CA CYS A 158 -2.83 -4.30 6.11
C CYS A 158 -3.17 -4.07 7.59
N LEU A 159 -4.44 -3.80 7.88
CA LEU A 159 -5.01 -3.88 9.22
C LEU A 159 -6.16 -4.88 9.20
N LEU A 160 -6.13 -5.88 10.07
CA LEU A 160 -7.17 -6.87 10.28
C LEU A 160 -7.70 -6.74 11.70
N VAL A 161 -9.01 -6.59 11.83
CA VAL A 161 -9.68 -6.40 13.11
C VAL A 161 -11.00 -7.16 13.13
N ASP A 162 -11.39 -7.65 14.30
CA ASP A 162 -12.75 -8.14 14.48
C ASP A 162 -13.71 -6.96 14.71
N THR A 163 -14.79 -6.88 13.94
CA THR A 163 -15.80 -5.81 14.02
C THR A 163 -17.21 -6.40 14.23
N HIS A 164 -18.19 -5.55 14.54
CA HIS A 164 -19.57 -5.97 14.68
C HIS A 164 -20.14 -6.51 13.36
N ALA A 165 -20.78 -7.69 13.40
CA ALA A 165 -21.48 -8.26 12.25
C ALA A 165 -22.99 -8.14 12.40
N SER A 166 -23.52 -8.72 13.48
CA SER A 166 -24.94 -8.71 13.86
C SER A 166 -25.04 -8.84 15.38
N PRO A 167 -26.24 -8.75 15.99
CA PRO A 167 -26.36 -8.86 17.45
C PRO A 167 -25.65 -10.12 17.99
N ASN A 168 -24.71 -9.92 18.90
CA ASN A 168 -23.84 -10.94 19.49
C ASN A 168 -22.83 -11.64 18.56
N MET A 169 -22.73 -11.24 17.29
CA MET A 169 -21.80 -11.81 16.32
C MET A 169 -20.79 -10.78 15.83
N ARG A 170 -19.59 -11.25 15.55
CA ARG A 170 -18.50 -10.45 15.00
C ARG A 170 -18.01 -11.03 13.68
N LYS A 171 -17.33 -10.23 12.89
CA LYS A 171 -16.71 -10.62 11.62
C LYS A 171 -15.30 -10.07 11.54
N ILE A 172 -14.51 -10.62 10.62
CA ILE A 172 -13.22 -10.02 10.28
C ILE A 172 -13.43 -8.90 9.27
N THR A 173 -12.78 -7.77 9.50
CA THR A 173 -12.69 -6.65 8.57
C THR A 173 -11.23 -6.42 8.25
N ALA A 174 -10.94 -6.25 6.97
CA ALA A 174 -9.59 -5.99 6.47
C ALA A 174 -9.51 -4.59 5.87
N PHE A 175 -8.43 -3.87 6.14
CA PHE A 175 -8.04 -2.68 5.41
C PHE A 175 -6.75 -2.99 4.65
N ILE A 176 -6.73 -2.72 3.35
CA ILE A 176 -5.55 -2.91 2.49
C ILE A 176 -5.40 -1.77 1.48
N GLY A 177 -4.18 -1.47 1.05
CA GLY A 177 -3.91 -0.40 0.08
C GLY A 177 -2.48 0.12 0.12
N GLY A 178 -2.27 1.37 -0.29
CA GLY A 178 -0.96 2.04 -0.35
C GLY A 178 -0.50 2.69 0.96
N LEU A 179 -1.44 3.05 1.84
CA LEU A 179 -1.14 3.73 3.12
C LEU A 179 -0.53 2.79 4.18
N ASP A 180 0.75 2.99 4.50
CA ASP A 180 1.36 2.49 5.75
C ASP A 180 0.90 3.35 6.95
N LEU A 181 0.78 2.73 8.12
CA LEU A 181 0.51 3.43 9.38
C LEU A 181 1.80 4.06 9.94
N CYS A 182 2.36 5.03 9.20
CA CYS A 182 3.62 5.68 9.55
C CYS A 182 3.67 7.17 9.22
N LYS A 183 4.82 7.79 9.51
CA LYS A 183 5.03 9.24 9.34
C LYS A 183 4.82 9.70 7.90
N GLY A 184 4.18 10.85 7.71
CA GLY A 184 3.98 11.52 6.41
C GLY A 184 2.82 11.00 5.58
N ARG A 185 2.11 9.95 6.01
CA ARG A 185 1.00 9.33 5.26
C ARG A 185 -0.35 9.98 5.54
N TYR A 186 -0.49 10.68 6.65
CA TYR A 186 -1.71 11.43 6.91
C TYR A 186 -1.76 12.63 5.98
N ASP A 187 -2.78 12.67 5.14
CA ASP A 187 -3.12 13.82 4.32
C ASP A 187 -4.62 13.83 4.04
N THR A 188 -5.05 14.92 3.43
CA THR A 188 -6.41 15.15 2.94
C THR A 188 -6.34 15.55 1.47
N PRO A 189 -7.44 15.48 0.70
CA PRO A 189 -7.44 15.92 -0.70
C PRO A 189 -7.07 17.40 -0.91
N GLU A 190 -7.07 18.21 0.16
CA GLU A 190 -6.48 19.54 0.10
C GLU A 190 -4.99 19.49 -0.20
N HIS A 191 -4.21 18.49 0.25
CA HIS A 191 -2.77 18.36 0.03
C HIS A 191 -1.98 19.62 0.42
N ARG A 192 -2.25 20.14 1.62
CA ARG A 192 -1.69 21.41 2.15
C ARG A 192 -0.16 21.40 2.17
N LEU A 193 0.50 22.44 1.66
CA LEU A 193 1.97 22.56 1.62
C LEU A 193 2.53 23.27 2.85
N PHE A 194 1.89 24.38 3.24
CA PHE A 194 2.32 25.25 4.34
C PHE A 194 1.23 25.48 5.40
N LYS A 195 -0.03 25.29 5.03
CA LYS A 195 -1.18 25.41 5.94
C LYS A 195 -1.16 24.25 6.95
N ASP A 196 -1.51 24.53 8.20
CA ASP A 196 -1.64 23.54 9.29
C ASP A 196 -0.35 22.79 9.69
N LEU A 197 0.82 23.29 9.28
CA LEU A 197 2.13 22.75 9.70
C LEU A 197 2.36 22.82 11.22
N GLN A 198 1.63 23.67 11.94
CA GLN A 198 1.72 23.79 13.41
C GLN A 198 0.52 23.15 14.13
N THR A 199 -0.37 22.48 13.39
CA THR A 199 -1.56 21.81 13.92
C THR A 199 -1.59 20.36 13.44
N ALA A 200 -2.28 20.07 12.34
CA ALA A 200 -2.46 18.71 11.82
C ALA A 200 -1.15 18.00 11.41
N PHE A 201 -0.08 18.76 11.11
CA PHE A 201 1.19 18.21 10.64
C PHE A 201 2.40 18.50 11.56
N LEU A 202 2.19 19.05 12.77
CA LEU A 202 3.27 19.50 13.67
C LEU A 202 4.32 18.41 13.94
N ASP A 203 3.87 17.23 14.32
CA ASP A 203 4.74 16.08 14.66
C ASP A 203 4.93 15.11 13.49
N ASP A 204 4.49 15.51 12.29
CA ASP A 204 4.40 14.65 11.10
C ASP A 204 4.88 15.35 9.82
N PHE A 205 5.74 16.35 9.96
CA PHE A 205 6.39 16.96 8.80
C PHE A 205 7.25 15.93 8.06
N HIS A 206 6.94 15.68 6.80
CA HIS A 206 7.62 14.74 5.93
C HIS A 206 7.95 15.40 4.60
N ASN A 207 9.24 15.44 4.25
CA ASN A 207 9.70 15.79 2.90
C ASN A 207 11.18 15.36 2.75
N PRO A 208 11.45 14.16 2.21
CA PRO A 208 12.81 13.66 2.04
C PRO A 208 13.55 14.31 0.87
N ALA A 209 12.88 15.12 0.04
CA ALA A 209 13.51 15.83 -1.08
C ALA A 209 14.17 17.15 -0.67
N ILE A 210 13.99 17.60 0.58
CA ILE A 210 14.57 18.83 1.11
C ILE A 210 15.29 18.59 2.43
N PRO A 211 16.27 19.45 2.81
CA PRO A 211 16.98 19.31 4.08
C PRO A 211 16.05 19.34 5.30
N THR A 212 16.46 18.64 6.35
CA THR A 212 15.79 18.67 7.66
C THR A 212 15.82 20.08 8.27
N GLY A 213 14.78 20.44 9.02
CA GLY A 213 14.67 21.76 9.66
C GLY A 213 14.16 22.90 8.75
N THR A 214 13.82 22.60 7.50
CA THR A 214 13.09 23.53 6.63
C THR A 214 11.67 23.76 7.13
N ARG A 215 11.11 24.97 6.92
CA ARG A 215 9.74 25.32 7.33
C ARG A 215 8.67 24.91 6.31
N GLY A 216 9.05 24.08 5.34
CA GLY A 216 8.21 23.68 4.22
C GLY A 216 8.83 23.92 2.85
N PRO A 217 8.12 23.52 1.79
CA PRO A 217 6.82 22.83 1.87
C PRO A 217 7.00 21.39 2.40
N ARG A 218 6.03 20.85 3.13
CA ARG A 218 5.99 19.39 3.32
C ARG A 218 5.72 18.73 1.96
N GLN A 219 5.99 17.43 1.82
CA GLN A 219 5.55 16.65 0.67
C GLN A 219 4.13 16.14 0.94
N PRO A 220 3.14 16.52 0.13
CA PRO A 220 1.82 15.90 0.16
C PRO A 220 1.82 14.41 -0.14
N TRP A 221 0.83 13.71 0.40
CA TRP A 221 0.68 12.27 0.23
C TRP A 221 -0.71 11.98 -0.32
N HIS A 222 -0.79 11.73 -1.63
CA HIS A 222 -2.02 11.31 -2.29
C HIS A 222 -2.02 9.80 -2.40
N ASP A 223 -2.99 9.09 -1.83
CA ASP A 223 -2.92 7.62 -1.83
C ASP A 223 -4.30 6.99 -1.75
N LEU A 224 -4.39 5.70 -2.06
CA LEU A 224 -5.64 4.97 -2.05
C LEU A 224 -5.59 3.78 -1.07
N HIS A 225 -6.72 3.51 -0.46
CA HIS A 225 -6.90 2.37 0.43
C HIS A 225 -8.33 1.83 0.31
N CYS A 226 -8.58 0.63 0.81
CA CYS A 226 -9.93 0.13 0.92
C CYS A 226 -10.15 -0.63 2.22
N LYS A 227 -11.41 -0.68 2.65
CA LYS A 227 -11.93 -1.60 3.66
C LYS A 227 -12.71 -2.70 2.96
N ILE A 228 -12.49 -3.94 3.38
CA ILE A 228 -13.12 -5.15 2.85
C ILE A 228 -13.86 -5.84 3.99
N GLU A 229 -15.14 -6.13 3.73
CA GLU A 229 -16.02 -6.87 4.61
C GLU A 229 -16.66 -8.03 3.82
N GLY A 230 -16.82 -9.17 4.49
CA GLY A 230 -17.32 -10.41 3.88
C GLY A 230 -16.21 -11.46 3.71
N PRO A 231 -16.45 -12.53 2.92
CA PRO A 231 -15.54 -13.67 2.79
C PRO A 231 -14.10 -13.29 2.39
N ALA A 232 -13.94 -12.30 1.50
CA ALA A 232 -12.62 -11.85 1.05
C ALA A 232 -11.73 -11.27 2.18
N ALA A 233 -12.30 -10.78 3.29
CA ALA A 233 -11.50 -10.34 4.44
C ALA A 233 -10.75 -11.51 5.11
N TYR A 234 -11.30 -12.73 5.03
CA TYR A 234 -10.69 -13.94 5.57
C TYR A 234 -9.55 -14.45 4.68
N ASP A 235 -9.57 -14.17 3.37
CA ASP A 235 -8.41 -14.43 2.50
C ASP A 235 -7.23 -13.53 2.85
N VAL A 236 -7.50 -12.27 3.21
CA VAL A 236 -6.48 -11.35 3.73
C VAL A 236 -5.94 -11.85 5.08
N LEU A 237 -6.81 -12.35 5.96
CA LEU A 237 -6.39 -12.99 7.21
C LEU A 237 -5.52 -14.23 6.96
N LYS A 238 -5.92 -15.12 6.06
CA LYS A 238 -5.13 -16.30 5.68
C LYS A 238 -3.76 -15.91 5.16
N ASN A 239 -3.66 -14.84 4.38
CA ASN A 239 -2.37 -14.28 3.97
C ASN A 239 -1.52 -13.83 5.17
N PHE A 240 -2.12 -13.16 6.16
CA PHE A 240 -1.43 -12.77 7.39
C PHE A 240 -0.92 -14.00 8.15
N GLU A 241 -1.78 -15.00 8.39
CA GLU A 241 -1.44 -16.22 9.13
C GLU A 241 -0.29 -16.98 8.47
N GLN A 242 -0.37 -17.19 7.15
CA GLN A 242 0.69 -17.82 6.37
C GLN A 242 2.04 -17.09 6.51
N ARG A 243 2.04 -15.76 6.45
CA ARG A 243 3.26 -14.95 6.59
C ARG A 243 3.77 -14.95 8.02
N TRP A 244 2.88 -14.85 8.99
CA TRP A 244 3.20 -14.86 10.42
C TRP A 244 3.91 -16.15 10.82
N HIS A 245 3.39 -17.31 10.41
CA HIS A 245 4.01 -18.59 10.73
C HIS A 245 5.44 -18.70 10.18
N THR A 246 5.70 -18.19 8.97
CA THR A 246 7.05 -18.15 8.40
C THR A 246 7.94 -17.16 9.14
N ALA A 247 7.49 -15.92 9.36
CA ALA A 247 8.28 -14.88 10.00
C ALA A 247 8.57 -15.20 11.47
N ASN A 248 7.57 -15.61 12.25
CA ASN A 248 7.74 -15.93 13.67
C ASN A 248 8.66 -17.14 13.86
N LYS A 249 8.54 -18.16 13.01
CA LYS A 249 9.48 -19.29 13.00
C LYS A 249 10.92 -18.79 12.84
N LEU A 250 11.18 -18.01 11.80
CA LEU A 250 12.51 -17.47 11.51
C LEU A 250 13.03 -16.60 12.66
N TRP A 251 12.19 -15.73 13.21
CA TRP A 251 12.51 -14.86 14.32
C TRP A 251 12.88 -15.65 15.59
N LEU A 252 12.11 -16.69 15.94
CA LEU A 252 12.41 -17.56 17.08
C LEU A 252 13.73 -18.32 16.89
N PHE A 253 14.04 -18.77 15.68
CA PHE A 253 15.31 -19.42 15.37
C PHE A 253 16.50 -18.45 15.55
N GLN A 254 16.41 -17.24 15.01
CA GLN A 254 17.48 -16.24 15.11
C GLN A 254 17.75 -15.83 16.56
N ASN A 255 16.70 -15.75 17.37
CA ASN A 255 16.79 -15.39 18.78
C ASN A 255 17.07 -16.59 19.71
N LYS A 256 17.43 -17.77 19.16
CA LYS A 256 17.71 -19.00 19.91
C LYS A 256 16.55 -19.44 20.84
N LYS A 257 15.31 -19.10 20.49
CA LYS A 257 14.08 -19.42 21.23
C LYS A 257 13.29 -20.59 20.62
N TRP A 258 13.97 -21.55 19.98
CA TRP A 258 13.32 -22.64 19.23
C TRP A 258 12.35 -23.49 20.04
N LYS A 259 12.52 -23.59 21.38
CA LYS A 259 11.64 -24.41 22.25
C LYS A 259 10.24 -23.80 22.36
N SER A 260 10.11 -22.49 22.14
CA SER A 260 8.84 -21.76 22.17
C SER A 260 8.01 -21.92 20.90
N TYR A 261 8.63 -22.32 19.78
CA TYR A 261 7.93 -22.48 18.49
C TYR A 261 6.80 -23.53 18.55
N TRP A 262 7.02 -24.63 19.28
CA TRP A 262 6.03 -25.71 19.44
C TRP A 262 4.83 -25.33 20.32
N LYS A 263 4.84 -24.11 20.89
CA LYS A 263 3.78 -23.58 21.77
C LYS A 263 3.27 -22.21 21.28
N ASP A 264 3.45 -21.89 20.00
CA ASP A 264 3.01 -20.60 19.46
C ASP A 264 1.48 -20.49 19.46
N ASP A 265 0.96 -19.66 20.37
CA ASP A 265 -0.46 -19.32 20.54
C ASP A 265 -0.73 -17.84 20.22
N SER A 266 0.18 -17.22 19.46
CA SER A 266 0.10 -15.79 19.10
C SER A 266 -1.13 -15.46 18.26
N LEU A 267 -1.52 -16.35 17.34
CA LEU A 267 -2.70 -16.18 16.49
C LEU A 267 -3.93 -16.85 17.07
N ILE A 268 -5.06 -16.15 16.98
CA ILE A 268 -6.36 -16.64 17.44
C ILE A 268 -6.91 -17.62 16.41
N LYS A 269 -7.33 -18.78 16.89
CA LYS A 269 -8.03 -19.81 16.11
C LYS A 269 -9.52 -19.48 16.05
N LEU A 270 -9.95 -18.84 14.97
CA LEU A 270 -11.33 -18.36 14.80
C LEU A 270 -12.36 -19.50 14.88
N GLU A 271 -12.00 -20.70 14.42
CA GLU A 271 -12.85 -21.89 14.47
C GLU A 271 -13.21 -22.32 15.90
N ARG A 272 -12.51 -21.78 16.92
CA ARG A 272 -12.79 -22.02 18.34
C ARG A 272 -13.71 -20.97 18.97
N ILE A 273 -14.13 -19.95 18.22
CA ILE A 273 -14.92 -18.83 18.70
C ILE A 273 -16.24 -18.79 17.93
N SER A 274 -17.29 -19.38 18.52
CA SER A 274 -18.58 -19.55 17.85
C SER A 274 -19.31 -18.24 17.52
N TRP A 275 -18.95 -17.13 18.17
CA TRP A 275 -19.54 -15.80 17.96
C TRP A 275 -18.72 -14.91 17.01
N ILE A 276 -17.72 -15.46 16.31
CA ILE A 276 -17.08 -14.82 15.17
C ILE A 276 -17.43 -15.64 13.93
N LEU A 277 -18.02 -14.99 12.92
CA LEU A 277 -18.28 -15.61 11.62
C LEU A 277 -16.98 -16.16 11.05
N SER A 278 -16.98 -17.38 10.52
CA SER A 278 -15.78 -18.03 10.01
C SER A 278 -16.10 -18.93 8.81
N PRO A 279 -15.47 -18.72 7.64
CA PRO A 279 -15.61 -19.59 6.49
C PRO A 279 -15.28 -21.06 6.77
N SER A 280 -14.38 -21.34 7.71
CA SER A 280 -13.98 -22.71 8.06
C SER A 280 -15.07 -23.53 8.76
N THR A 281 -16.18 -22.90 9.17
CA THR A 281 -17.23 -23.54 9.97
C THR A 281 -18.54 -23.78 9.20
N VAL A 282 -18.59 -23.32 7.95
CA VAL A 282 -19.78 -23.37 7.08
C VAL A 282 -19.36 -23.83 5.68
N PRO A 283 -20.31 -24.24 4.81
CA PRO A 283 -20.02 -24.53 3.42
C PRO A 283 -19.39 -23.34 2.68
N ASP A 284 -18.70 -23.63 1.58
CA ASP A 284 -18.22 -22.57 0.68
C ASP A 284 -19.41 -21.75 0.16
N ASP A 285 -19.24 -20.43 0.15
CA ASP A 285 -20.24 -19.44 -0.26
C ASP A 285 -21.54 -19.45 0.57
N ASP A 286 -21.44 -19.76 1.87
CA ASP A 286 -22.59 -19.69 2.77
C ASP A 286 -23.11 -18.24 2.94
N PRO A 287 -24.43 -17.98 2.72
CA PRO A 287 -25.02 -16.65 2.82
C PRO A 287 -24.87 -15.97 4.18
N SER A 288 -24.63 -16.72 5.26
CA SER A 288 -24.39 -16.15 6.59
C SER A 288 -23.11 -15.31 6.67
N LEU A 289 -22.20 -15.48 5.72
CA LEU A 289 -20.95 -14.71 5.61
C LEU A 289 -21.08 -13.48 4.72
N TRP A 290 -22.17 -13.38 3.96
CA TRP A 290 -22.41 -12.26 3.07
C TRP A 290 -22.69 -10.98 3.86
N VAL A 291 -22.26 -9.84 3.30
CA VAL A 291 -22.52 -8.53 3.91
C VAL A 291 -23.89 -8.00 3.51
N SER A 292 -24.31 -8.29 2.28
CA SER A 292 -25.58 -7.93 1.68
C SER A 292 -26.09 -9.10 0.83
N SER A 293 -27.38 -9.09 0.46
CA SER A 293 -27.94 -10.10 -0.43
C SER A 293 -27.39 -9.95 -1.86
N GLU A 294 -27.33 -11.04 -2.63
CA GLU A 294 -26.93 -11.00 -4.06
C GLU A 294 -27.74 -9.99 -4.91
N ASN A 295 -29.02 -9.80 -4.60
CA ASN A 295 -29.87 -8.85 -5.31
C ASN A 295 -29.67 -7.38 -4.87
N ASP A 296 -28.78 -7.13 -3.91
CA ASP A 296 -28.45 -5.77 -3.49
C ASP A 296 -27.53 -5.13 -4.54
N SER A 297 -27.96 -4.00 -5.10
CA SER A 297 -27.17 -3.23 -6.07
C SER A 297 -25.83 -2.73 -5.51
N GLU A 298 -25.67 -2.68 -4.19
CA GLU A 298 -24.45 -2.32 -3.49
C GLU A 298 -23.60 -3.54 -3.07
N SER A 299 -23.96 -4.75 -3.55
CA SER A 299 -23.15 -5.96 -3.35
C SER A 299 -21.84 -5.89 -4.15
N TRP A 300 -20.82 -6.61 -3.67
CA TRP A 300 -19.49 -6.62 -4.27
C TRP A 300 -18.94 -8.04 -4.35
N ASP A 301 -18.54 -8.45 -5.55
CA ASP A 301 -17.67 -9.60 -5.76
C ASP A 301 -16.20 -9.17 -5.59
N VAL A 302 -15.50 -9.82 -4.67
CA VAL A 302 -14.13 -9.43 -4.30
C VAL A 302 -13.22 -10.64 -4.36
N GLN A 303 -12.14 -10.53 -5.14
CA GLN A 303 -11.07 -11.52 -5.19
C GLN A 303 -9.75 -10.91 -4.72
N ILE A 304 -9.07 -11.59 -3.81
CA ILE A 304 -7.77 -11.15 -3.28
C ILE A 304 -6.63 -11.68 -4.16
N PHE A 305 -5.72 -10.79 -4.54
CA PHE A 305 -4.52 -11.11 -5.31
C PHE A 305 -3.25 -10.77 -4.54
N ARG A 306 -2.15 -11.47 -4.83
CA ARG A 306 -0.85 -11.26 -4.18
C ARG A 306 0.34 -11.37 -5.15
N SER A 307 1.46 -10.84 -4.68
CA SER A 307 2.80 -11.08 -5.21
C SER A 307 3.66 -11.62 -4.06
N ILE A 308 3.81 -12.93 -3.98
CA ILE A 308 4.48 -13.58 -2.84
C ILE A 308 5.10 -14.90 -3.25
N ASP A 309 6.11 -15.38 -2.51
CA ASP A 309 6.73 -16.67 -2.78
C ASP A 309 6.83 -17.55 -1.54
N SER A 310 7.16 -18.82 -1.76
CA SER A 310 7.31 -19.84 -0.71
C SER A 310 8.36 -19.51 0.36
N GLY A 311 9.18 -18.47 0.19
CA GLY A 311 10.10 -17.99 1.22
C GLY A 311 9.44 -17.05 2.23
N SER A 312 8.30 -16.45 1.87
CA SER A 312 7.56 -15.49 2.71
C SER A 312 6.31 -16.06 3.37
N VAL A 313 5.83 -17.23 2.96
CA VAL A 313 4.58 -17.85 3.45
C VAL A 313 4.78 -19.31 3.82
N ALA A 314 4.01 -19.75 4.80
CA ALA A 314 3.85 -21.16 5.10
C ALA A 314 2.97 -21.84 4.03
N ASP A 315 3.02 -23.17 4.00
CA ASP A 315 2.08 -24.03 3.28
C ASP A 315 2.07 -23.97 1.74
N PHE A 316 2.95 -23.16 1.13
CA PHE A 316 3.19 -23.25 -0.31
C PHE A 316 3.84 -24.61 -0.68
N PRO A 317 3.47 -25.21 -1.82
CA PRO A 317 4.02 -26.48 -2.27
C PRO A 317 5.53 -26.41 -2.48
N LYS A 318 6.24 -27.47 -2.06
CA LYS A 318 7.71 -27.54 -2.12
C LYS A 318 8.26 -28.01 -3.47
N HIS A 319 7.42 -28.66 -4.28
CA HIS A 319 7.78 -29.31 -5.54
C HIS A 319 6.69 -29.08 -6.60
N ALA A 320 7.14 -28.96 -7.86
CA ALA A 320 6.32 -28.72 -9.05
C ALA A 320 5.27 -29.80 -9.32
N HIS A 321 5.43 -31.04 -8.84
CA HIS A 321 4.51 -32.13 -9.17
C HIS A 321 3.09 -32.02 -8.57
N TYR A 322 2.78 -30.92 -7.85
CA TYR A 322 1.44 -30.59 -7.32
C TYR A 322 0.77 -29.43 -8.10
N GLU A 323 1.19 -29.18 -9.35
CA GLU A 323 1.04 -27.91 -10.08
C GLU A 323 -0.38 -27.51 -10.56
N GLU A 324 -1.39 -28.37 -10.56
CA GLU A 324 -2.66 -28.02 -11.22
C GLU A 324 -3.68 -27.27 -10.36
N SER A 325 -3.54 -27.22 -9.03
CA SER A 325 -4.61 -26.72 -8.15
C SER A 325 -4.46 -25.29 -7.60
N GLN A 326 -3.34 -24.58 -7.81
CA GLN A 326 -3.09 -23.29 -7.13
C GLN A 326 -2.59 -22.12 -8.01
N HIS A 327 -2.55 -22.27 -9.34
CA HIS A 327 -2.10 -21.21 -10.27
C HIS A 327 -0.73 -20.57 -9.93
N LEU A 328 0.13 -21.29 -9.19
CA LEU A 328 1.47 -20.85 -8.82
C LEU A 328 2.46 -21.10 -9.96
N ILE A 329 3.46 -20.24 -10.07
CA ILE A 329 4.57 -20.44 -11.01
C ILE A 329 5.79 -20.93 -10.24
N PHE A 330 6.43 -21.97 -10.75
CA PHE A 330 7.70 -22.44 -10.22
C PHE A 330 8.88 -21.86 -11.00
N ARG A 331 9.75 -21.11 -10.32
CA ARG A 331 11.06 -20.71 -10.85
C ARG A 331 12.16 -21.16 -9.89
N LYS A 332 13.12 -21.93 -10.39
CA LYS A 332 14.27 -22.43 -9.61
C LYS A 332 13.83 -23.08 -8.28
N ASN A 333 12.79 -23.92 -8.32
CA ASN A 333 12.21 -24.62 -7.17
C ASN A 333 11.58 -23.72 -6.09
N VAL A 334 11.25 -22.47 -6.43
CA VAL A 334 10.48 -21.53 -5.61
C VAL A 334 9.08 -21.43 -6.21
N ALA A 335 8.06 -21.70 -5.41
CA ALA A 335 6.67 -21.44 -5.80
C ALA A 335 6.37 -19.95 -5.63
N ILE A 336 5.82 -19.32 -6.66
CA ILE A 336 5.60 -17.88 -6.76
C ILE A 336 4.15 -17.65 -7.15
N ASP A 337 3.44 -16.90 -6.30
CA ASP A 337 2.16 -16.30 -6.62
C ASP A 337 2.43 -14.93 -7.29
N LYS A 338 1.92 -14.77 -8.52
CA LYS A 338 1.96 -13.52 -9.28
C LYS A 338 0.56 -13.10 -9.73
N SER A 339 -0.44 -13.42 -8.92
CA SER A 339 -1.84 -13.18 -9.24
C SER A 339 -2.16 -11.70 -9.42
N ILE A 340 -1.45 -10.77 -8.75
CA ILE A 340 -1.57 -9.32 -9.02
C ILE A 340 -1.26 -9.02 -10.50
N HIS A 341 -0.10 -9.48 -11.00
CA HIS A 341 0.30 -9.26 -12.39
C HIS A 341 -0.73 -9.87 -13.36
N THR A 342 -1.21 -11.06 -13.05
CA THR A 342 -2.18 -11.79 -13.89
C THR A 342 -3.53 -11.07 -13.93
N ALA A 343 -4.01 -10.56 -12.79
CA ALA A 343 -5.24 -9.77 -12.69
C ALA A 343 -5.13 -8.47 -13.50
N TYR A 344 -4.04 -7.72 -13.37
CA TYR A 344 -3.79 -6.52 -14.17
C TYR A 344 -3.85 -6.81 -15.68
N VAL A 345 -3.16 -7.86 -16.14
CA VAL A 345 -3.20 -8.26 -17.57
C VAL A 345 -4.63 -8.58 -18.02
N ARG A 346 -5.40 -9.30 -17.19
CA ARG A 346 -6.78 -9.66 -17.51
C ARG A 346 -7.67 -8.43 -17.63
N VAL A 347 -7.60 -7.49 -16.68
CA VAL A 347 -8.39 -6.25 -16.68
C VAL A 347 -8.04 -5.37 -17.87
N ILE A 348 -6.74 -5.22 -18.19
CA ILE A 348 -6.30 -4.47 -19.37
C ILE A 348 -6.88 -5.08 -20.65
N ARG A 349 -6.80 -6.41 -20.78
CA ARG A 349 -7.31 -7.12 -21.97
C ARG A 349 -8.82 -7.05 -22.11
N SER A 350 -9.58 -7.00 -21.02
CA SER A 350 -11.04 -6.84 -21.06
C SER A 350 -11.51 -5.40 -21.19
N ALA A 351 -10.64 -4.40 -21.02
CA ALA A 351 -11.05 -2.99 -21.07
C ALA A 351 -11.66 -2.60 -22.43
N GLU A 352 -12.82 -1.92 -22.37
CA GLU A 352 -13.61 -1.55 -23.54
C GLU A 352 -13.54 -0.06 -23.87
N HIS A 353 -13.49 0.82 -22.86
CA HIS A 353 -13.62 2.28 -23.03
C HIS A 353 -12.38 3.07 -22.64
N PHE A 354 -11.91 2.95 -21.40
CA PHE A 354 -10.70 3.62 -20.96
C PHE A 354 -10.05 2.90 -19.80
N ILE A 355 -8.80 3.25 -19.51
CA ILE A 355 -8.07 2.80 -18.34
C ILE A 355 -7.50 4.02 -17.61
N TYR A 356 -7.73 4.09 -16.31
CA TYR A 356 -7.13 5.07 -15.42
C TYR A 356 -6.21 4.35 -14.44
N ILE A 357 -4.95 4.77 -14.36
CA ILE A 357 -3.94 4.21 -13.46
C ILE A 357 -3.34 5.34 -12.65
N GLU A 358 -3.33 5.19 -11.33
CA GLU A 358 -2.44 5.94 -10.46
C GLU A 358 -1.43 4.96 -9.89
N ASN A 359 -0.13 5.26 -9.96
CA ASN A 359 0.89 4.37 -9.42
C ASN A 359 2.16 5.14 -9.06
N GLN A 360 2.91 4.63 -8.08
CA GLN A 360 4.20 5.23 -7.71
C GLN A 360 5.25 5.03 -8.81
N TYR A 361 5.18 3.90 -9.52
CA TYR A 361 6.15 3.54 -10.55
C TYR A 361 5.44 3.07 -11.80
N PHE A 362 5.97 3.48 -12.96
CA PHE A 362 5.49 2.99 -14.24
C PHE A 362 6.65 2.52 -15.11
N ILE A 363 7.10 1.29 -14.84
CA ILE A 363 8.25 0.65 -15.47
C ILE A 363 7.91 -0.80 -15.81
N GLY A 364 8.22 -1.22 -17.04
CA GLY A 364 8.03 -2.61 -17.43
C GLY A 364 8.24 -2.87 -18.91
N SER A 365 8.02 -4.12 -19.29
CA SER A 365 8.14 -4.61 -20.67
C SER A 365 9.52 -4.34 -21.29
N SER A 366 10.55 -4.47 -20.46
CA SER A 366 11.92 -4.05 -20.80
C SER A 366 12.60 -4.85 -21.91
N TYR A 367 12.01 -5.99 -22.30
CA TYR A 367 12.42 -6.75 -23.46
C TYR A 367 12.23 -5.99 -24.79
N ASP A 368 11.36 -4.96 -24.81
CA ASP A 368 11.09 -4.15 -26.01
C ASP A 368 11.52 -2.67 -25.85
N TRP A 369 12.35 -2.35 -24.85
CA TRP A 369 12.90 -1.00 -24.73
C TRP A 369 13.87 -0.68 -25.88
N PRO A 370 13.87 0.59 -26.36
CA PRO A 370 14.65 0.96 -27.54
C PRO A 370 16.16 1.02 -27.30
N ASP A 371 16.60 1.57 -26.15
CA ASP A 371 18.01 1.90 -25.93
C ASP A 371 18.68 1.00 -24.88
N TYR A 372 17.93 0.15 -24.18
CA TYR A 372 18.45 -0.75 -23.14
C TYR A 372 17.65 -2.06 -23.06
N LYS A 373 18.09 -3.05 -23.84
CA LYS A 373 17.38 -4.33 -23.98
C LYS A 373 17.64 -5.26 -22.80
N SER A 374 16.57 -5.83 -22.26
CA SER A 374 16.59 -6.92 -21.25
C SER A 374 17.21 -6.62 -19.87
N PRO A 375 16.91 -5.48 -19.20
CA PRO A 375 17.29 -5.26 -17.79
C PRO A 375 16.54 -6.13 -16.78
N GLY A 376 15.55 -6.91 -17.20
CA GLY A 376 14.81 -7.86 -16.36
C GLY A 376 13.53 -7.31 -15.75
N ALA A 377 13.08 -6.11 -16.15
CA ALA A 377 11.76 -5.58 -15.83
C ALA A 377 10.72 -6.13 -16.82
N ASP A 378 10.47 -7.44 -16.74
CA ASP A 378 9.73 -8.21 -17.75
C ASP A 378 8.22 -8.28 -17.50
N ASN A 379 7.68 -7.43 -16.62
CA ASN A 379 6.23 -7.36 -16.43
C ASN A 379 5.56 -6.86 -17.72
N LEU A 380 4.37 -7.38 -18.00
CA LEU A 380 3.66 -7.13 -19.26
C LEU A 380 2.81 -5.85 -19.27
N ILE A 381 2.71 -5.11 -18.15
CA ILE A 381 1.67 -4.09 -17.98
C ILE A 381 1.79 -2.98 -19.03
N PRO A 382 2.97 -2.36 -19.25
CA PRO A 382 3.10 -1.33 -20.29
C PRO A 382 2.82 -1.84 -21.71
N MET A 383 3.27 -3.06 -22.04
CA MET A 383 3.04 -3.66 -23.34
C MET A 383 1.56 -3.96 -23.59
N GLU A 384 0.85 -4.55 -22.62
CA GLU A 384 -0.58 -4.85 -22.75
C GLU A 384 -1.40 -3.57 -22.94
N LEU A 385 -1.05 -2.47 -22.27
CA LEU A 385 -1.69 -1.16 -22.47
C LEU A 385 -1.46 -0.63 -23.90
N ALA A 386 -0.21 -0.64 -24.37
CA ALA A 386 0.13 -0.16 -25.71
C ALA A 386 -0.55 -0.99 -26.80
N LEU A 387 -0.58 -2.32 -26.65
CA LEU A 387 -1.24 -3.23 -27.59
C LEU A 387 -2.76 -3.10 -27.52
N LYS A 388 -3.35 -2.89 -26.34
CA LYS A 388 -4.79 -2.60 -26.21
C LYS A 388 -5.14 -1.33 -26.97
N ILE A 389 -4.40 -0.23 -26.79
CA ILE A 389 -4.59 1.01 -27.55
C ILE A 389 -4.48 0.74 -29.06
N ALA A 390 -3.40 0.07 -29.50
CA ALA A 390 -3.21 -0.23 -30.92
C ALA A 390 -4.37 -1.06 -31.50
N SER A 391 -4.89 -2.03 -30.73
CA SER A 391 -6.05 -2.82 -31.16
C SER A 391 -7.32 -1.98 -31.33
N LYS A 392 -7.56 -1.01 -30.44
CA LYS A 392 -8.71 -0.11 -30.48
C LYS A 392 -8.60 0.90 -31.63
N ILE A 393 -7.40 1.44 -31.87
CA ILE A 393 -7.10 2.25 -33.06
C ILE A 393 -7.43 1.48 -34.34
N ARG A 394 -6.99 0.22 -34.44
CA ARG A 394 -7.23 -0.62 -35.62
C ARG A 394 -8.73 -0.90 -35.84
N ALA A 395 -9.47 -1.08 -34.75
CA ALA A 395 -10.91 -1.27 -34.77
C ALA A 395 -11.70 0.02 -35.05
N GLY A 396 -11.06 1.19 -34.99
CA GLY A 396 -11.75 2.49 -35.07
C GLY A 396 -12.60 2.80 -33.85
N GLU A 397 -12.29 2.19 -32.70
CA GLU A 397 -13.04 2.35 -31.45
C GLU A 397 -12.39 3.43 -30.56
N GLN A 398 -13.21 4.24 -29.89
CA GLN A 398 -12.70 5.22 -28.93
C GLN A 398 -12.13 4.51 -27.71
N PHE A 399 -10.87 4.81 -27.40
CA PHE A 399 -10.20 4.27 -26.23
C PHE A 399 -9.08 5.18 -25.74
N ALA A 400 -8.97 5.38 -24.43
CA ALA A 400 -7.92 6.20 -23.84
C ALA A 400 -7.32 5.56 -22.58
N VAL A 401 -6.03 5.79 -22.35
CA VAL A 401 -5.30 5.41 -21.15
C VAL A 401 -4.73 6.66 -20.51
N TYR A 402 -5.02 6.83 -19.22
CA TYR A 402 -4.54 7.93 -18.39
C TYR A 402 -3.70 7.34 -17.25
N VAL A 403 -2.43 7.73 -17.19
CA VAL A 403 -1.47 7.27 -16.18
C VAL A 403 -1.02 8.47 -15.34
N VAL A 404 -1.30 8.44 -14.05
CA VAL A 404 -0.82 9.41 -13.07
C VAL A 404 0.32 8.78 -12.27
N ILE A 405 1.47 9.42 -12.33
CA ILE A 405 2.70 9.02 -11.66
C ILE A 405 3.28 10.22 -10.91
N PRO A 406 4.07 10.01 -9.84
CA PRO A 406 4.77 11.12 -9.20
C PRO A 406 5.68 11.83 -10.20
N MET A 407 5.92 13.12 -9.99
CA MET A 407 6.81 13.91 -10.86
C MET A 407 8.23 13.33 -10.88
N TRP A 408 8.67 12.80 -9.74
CA TRP A 408 9.81 11.90 -9.63
C TRP A 408 9.63 11.00 -8.39
N PRO A 409 10.25 9.81 -8.34
CA PRO A 409 10.18 8.96 -7.15
C PRO A 409 10.68 9.67 -5.89
N GLU A 410 10.08 9.36 -4.74
CA GLU A 410 10.46 9.93 -3.45
C GLU A 410 11.97 9.84 -3.16
N GLY A 411 12.55 10.96 -2.73
CA GLY A 411 13.97 11.10 -2.39
C GLY A 411 14.60 12.38 -2.95
N GLU A 412 15.90 12.52 -2.76
CA GLU A 412 16.66 13.64 -3.30
C GLU A 412 16.74 13.55 -4.83
N LYS A 413 16.16 14.54 -5.52
CA LYS A 413 15.99 14.58 -6.98
C LYS A 413 17.26 14.26 -7.79
N ASP A 414 18.42 14.65 -7.27
CA ASP A 414 19.70 14.55 -7.97
C ASP A 414 20.44 13.23 -7.68
N SER A 415 19.86 12.36 -6.85
CA SER A 415 20.40 11.04 -6.54
C SER A 415 20.49 10.15 -7.78
N GLY A 416 21.52 9.28 -7.82
CA GLY A 416 21.71 8.34 -8.92
C GLY A 416 20.53 7.38 -9.12
N PHE A 417 19.93 6.92 -8.01
CA PHE A 417 18.78 6.02 -8.02
C PHE A 417 17.54 6.64 -8.67
N ILE A 418 17.20 7.89 -8.34
CA ILE A 418 16.06 8.59 -8.96
C ILE A 418 16.31 8.78 -10.46
N LYS A 419 17.53 9.15 -10.86
CA LYS A 419 17.90 9.29 -12.28
C LYS A 419 17.76 7.98 -13.05
N GLU A 420 18.13 6.85 -12.45
CA GLU A 420 18.01 5.53 -13.06
C GLU A 420 16.53 5.11 -13.23
N ILE A 421 15.69 5.32 -12.22
CA ILE A 421 14.25 5.04 -12.32
C ILE A 421 13.58 5.91 -13.39
N LEU A 422 13.90 7.21 -13.44
CA LEU A 422 13.38 8.12 -14.46
C LEU A 422 13.85 7.71 -15.86
N TYR A 423 15.07 7.19 -16.00
CA TYR A 423 15.56 6.64 -17.26
C TYR A 423 14.73 5.41 -17.70
N TRP A 424 14.50 4.44 -16.81
CA TRP A 424 13.68 3.25 -17.09
C TRP A 424 12.22 3.59 -17.40
N GLN A 425 11.65 4.56 -16.70
CA GLN A 425 10.31 5.09 -16.99
C GLN A 425 10.28 5.72 -18.39
N GLY A 426 11.28 6.54 -18.74
CA GLY A 426 11.42 7.13 -20.06
C GLY A 426 11.52 6.08 -21.19
N GLN A 427 12.27 4.99 -20.98
CA GLN A 427 12.35 3.88 -21.92
C GLN A 427 10.99 3.17 -22.09
N THR A 428 10.27 2.96 -20.99
CA THR A 428 8.92 2.38 -21.00
C THR A 428 7.94 3.25 -21.77
N MET A 429 7.89 4.56 -21.48
CA MET A 429 7.04 5.51 -22.18
C MET A 429 7.38 5.60 -23.68
N LYS A 430 8.67 5.64 -24.03
CA LYS A 430 9.13 5.70 -25.42
C LYS A 430 8.71 4.45 -26.21
N MET A 431 8.83 3.26 -25.62
CA MET A 431 8.33 2.01 -26.22
C MET A 431 6.81 2.11 -26.49
N MET A 432 6.00 2.50 -25.50
CA MET A 432 4.55 2.58 -25.67
C MET A 432 4.15 3.60 -26.75
N TYR A 433 4.71 4.82 -26.71
CA TYR A 433 4.42 5.84 -27.71
C TYR A 433 4.87 5.43 -29.12
N ASN A 434 5.95 4.66 -29.25
CA ASN A 434 6.37 4.12 -30.55
C ASN A 434 5.33 3.15 -31.12
N ILE A 435 4.80 2.23 -30.31
CA ILE A 435 3.76 1.28 -30.73
C ILE A 435 2.49 2.03 -31.16
N VAL A 436 2.00 2.95 -30.33
CA VAL A 436 0.80 3.74 -30.63
C VAL A 436 1.02 4.59 -31.89
N GLY A 437 2.15 5.29 -31.99
CA GLY A 437 2.47 6.12 -33.14
C GLY A 437 2.65 5.33 -34.45
N GLN A 438 3.18 4.10 -34.38
CA GLN A 438 3.27 3.21 -35.54
C GLN A 438 1.87 2.77 -36.01
N GLU A 439 0.98 2.42 -35.09
CA GLU A 439 -0.38 2.02 -35.44
C GLU A 439 -1.17 3.18 -36.08
N LEU A 440 -1.05 4.40 -35.54
CA LEU A 440 -1.68 5.59 -36.14
C LEU A 440 -1.19 5.84 -37.57
N LYS A 441 0.11 5.66 -37.82
CA LYS A 441 0.70 5.77 -39.16
C LYS A 441 0.19 4.67 -40.09
N PHE A 442 0.12 3.43 -39.61
CA PHE A 442 -0.36 2.27 -40.36
C PHE A 442 -1.82 2.45 -40.78
N MET A 443 -2.67 2.92 -39.86
CA MET A 443 -4.09 3.23 -40.11
C MET A 443 -4.32 4.55 -40.85
N LYS A 444 -3.25 5.27 -41.24
CA LYS A 444 -3.29 6.55 -41.98
C LYS A 444 -4.07 7.66 -41.25
N LEU A 445 -4.10 7.64 -39.92
CA LEU A 445 -4.75 8.65 -39.07
C LEU A 445 -3.84 9.87 -38.84
N GLN A 446 -3.47 10.56 -39.92
CA GLN A 446 -2.45 11.62 -39.90
C GLN A 446 -2.81 12.85 -39.04
N LYS A 447 -4.10 13.03 -38.71
CA LYS A 447 -4.57 14.13 -37.84
C LYS A 447 -4.61 13.75 -36.36
N ALA A 448 -4.53 12.46 -36.03
CA ALA A 448 -4.57 11.98 -34.65
C ALA A 448 -3.17 12.06 -34.02
N HIS A 449 -3.13 12.42 -32.74
CA HIS A 449 -1.91 12.46 -31.95
C HIS A 449 -1.85 11.24 -31.01
N PRO A 450 -0.67 10.66 -30.72
CA PRO A 450 -0.58 9.55 -29.75
C PRO A 450 -1.15 9.89 -28.36
N GLN A 451 -1.13 11.17 -27.96
CA GLN A 451 -1.72 11.62 -26.70
C GLN A 451 -3.26 11.69 -26.71
N ASP A 452 -3.91 11.51 -27.86
CA ASP A 452 -5.36 11.29 -27.89
C ASP A 452 -5.73 9.93 -27.26
N TYR A 453 -4.74 9.02 -27.13
CA TYR A 453 -4.93 7.64 -26.66
C TYR A 453 -4.12 7.28 -25.41
N LEU A 454 -2.91 7.84 -25.25
CA LEU A 454 -2.02 7.53 -24.13
C LEU A 454 -1.52 8.82 -23.47
N ASN A 455 -1.89 9.01 -22.21
CA ASN A 455 -1.60 10.22 -21.46
C ASN A 455 -0.87 9.92 -20.15
N PHE A 456 0.16 10.72 -19.86
CA PHE A 456 0.90 10.68 -18.60
C PHE A 456 0.78 12.02 -17.89
N TYR A 457 0.42 11.98 -16.62
CA TYR A 457 0.30 13.14 -15.74
C TYR A 457 1.11 12.93 -14.47
N CYS A 458 1.38 14.04 -13.80
CA CYS A 458 1.80 14.05 -12.42
C CYS A 458 0.97 15.07 -11.65
N LEU A 459 0.99 14.94 -10.34
CA LEU A 459 0.23 15.78 -9.43
C LEU A 459 1.14 16.84 -8.82
N GLY A 460 0.62 18.05 -8.64
CA GLY A 460 1.37 19.15 -8.06
C GLY A 460 0.45 20.19 -7.45
N LYS A 461 0.94 20.81 -6.36
CA LYS A 461 0.24 21.92 -5.72
C LYS A 461 1.11 23.17 -5.69
N ARG A 462 0.46 24.32 -5.69
CA ARG A 462 1.05 25.64 -5.46
C ARG A 462 0.20 26.36 -4.42
N GLU A 463 0.84 26.91 -3.39
CA GLU A 463 0.18 27.70 -2.34
C GLU A 463 0.93 29.01 -2.12
N LYS A 464 0.20 30.07 -1.77
CA LYS A 464 0.83 31.29 -1.25
C LYS A 464 1.37 31.01 0.15
N ILE A 465 2.60 31.42 0.42
CA ILE A 465 3.19 31.31 1.76
C ILE A 465 2.40 32.23 2.70
N PRO A 466 1.88 31.74 3.85
CA PRO A 466 1.14 32.57 4.79
C PRO A 466 1.99 33.74 5.32
N ASN A 467 1.43 34.96 5.34
CA ASN A 467 2.11 36.20 5.74
C ASN A 467 2.43 36.31 7.26
N GLN A 468 2.20 35.27 8.06
CA GLN A 468 2.31 35.33 9.52
C GLN A 468 3.13 34.16 10.07
N GLN A 469 4.45 34.32 10.10
CA GLN A 469 5.29 33.71 11.13
C GLN A 469 6.30 34.76 11.59
N PRO A 470 6.47 35.02 12.91
CA PRO A 470 7.46 35.97 13.38
C PRO A 470 8.86 35.60 12.89
N GLN A 471 9.55 36.58 12.31
CA GLN A 471 10.97 36.50 11.97
C GLN A 471 11.80 36.37 13.25
N ALA A 472 12.15 35.14 13.63
CA ALA A 472 13.23 34.90 14.59
C ALA A 472 14.33 34.11 13.89
N MET A 473 15.41 34.85 13.56
CA MET A 473 16.78 34.44 13.26
C MET A 473 17.01 33.25 12.30
N SER A 474 17.22 33.54 11.02
CA SER A 474 18.58 33.56 10.45
C SER A 474 18.54 34.28 9.10
N GLN A 475 19.27 35.40 9.02
CA GLN A 475 19.59 36.04 7.75
C GLN A 475 20.69 35.22 7.08
N ARG A 476 20.36 34.50 6.01
CA ARG A 476 21.23 34.29 4.84
C ARG A 476 20.41 33.80 3.66
N SER A 477 20.57 34.51 2.54
CA SER A 477 19.90 34.37 1.23
C SER A 477 18.50 35.01 1.09
N ALA A 478 18.42 36.31 1.35
CA ALA A 478 17.44 37.15 0.69
C ALA A 478 17.80 37.28 -0.81
N LYS A 479 17.23 36.39 -1.64
CA LYS A 479 16.92 36.60 -3.07
C LYS A 479 16.21 35.35 -3.59
N ASN A 480 14.90 35.28 -3.35
CA ASN A 480 13.89 34.62 -4.18
C ASN A 480 12.53 34.93 -3.55
N LYS A 481 11.95 36.09 -3.89
CA LYS A 481 10.49 36.24 -3.84
C LYS A 481 9.96 35.38 -4.98
N ALA A 482 9.77 34.09 -4.71
CA ALA A 482 9.18 33.14 -5.63
C ALA A 482 8.01 32.48 -4.91
N ASP A 483 6.81 32.73 -5.42
CA ASP A 483 5.64 31.90 -5.19
C ASP A 483 6.03 30.42 -5.31
N ALA A 484 6.13 29.72 -4.18
CA ALA A 484 6.61 28.34 -4.13
C ALA A 484 5.65 27.42 -4.89
N ALA A 485 6.13 26.78 -5.96
CA ALA A 485 5.40 25.87 -6.81
C ALA A 485 6.06 24.49 -6.82
N ILE A 486 5.18 23.48 -6.79
CA ILE A 486 5.39 22.06 -7.10
C ILE A 486 6.36 21.35 -6.15
N ILE A 487 5.79 20.70 -5.13
CA ILE A 487 6.35 19.46 -4.59
C ILE A 487 5.25 18.39 -4.57
N ASP A 488 5.62 17.27 -5.17
CA ASP A 488 4.92 16.06 -5.61
C ASP A 488 3.85 15.50 -4.65
N GLN A 489 2.71 15.07 -5.21
CA GLN A 489 1.75 14.18 -4.54
C GLN A 489 2.02 12.75 -5.06
N LYS A 490 2.23 11.81 -4.14
CA LYS A 490 2.70 10.46 -4.47
C LYS A 490 1.58 9.41 -4.43
N PRO A 491 0.93 9.05 -5.55
CA PRO A 491 0.08 7.86 -5.60
C PRO A 491 0.92 6.62 -5.25
N ALA A 492 0.56 5.86 -4.21
CA ALA A 492 1.30 4.66 -3.79
C ALA A 492 0.56 3.33 -3.97
N ALA A 493 -0.64 3.37 -4.56
CA ALA A 493 -1.54 2.22 -4.72
C ALA A 493 -1.26 1.36 -5.96
#